data_AF-A0A7K2VWS4-F1
#
_entry.id   AF-A0A7K2VWS4-F1
#
_cell.length_a   1.000
_cell.length_b   1.000
_cell.length_c   1.000
_cell.angle_alpha   90.00
_cell.angle_beta   90.00
_cell.angle_gamma   90.00
#
_symmetry.space_group_name_H-M   'P 1'
#
loop_
_entity.id
_entity.type
_entity.pdbx_description
1 polymer ?
#
loop_
_entity_poly.entity_id
_entity_poly.type
_entity_poly.pdbx_seq_one_letter_code
_entity_poly.pdbx_strand_id
1 'polypeptide(L)'
;MDNQMTEVVQVIRGWAMGRGMSPLSPESGPVERFACELRALRALAGDLPFWKMARRCAVAKSALAAAAAGRRLPSEKVTREFVRACGGDWTYWQARWAQAVADVETMRHAPGKALVERPPGVIELLGSRLRAAVLTDDPWTALDGQPRDEEPRWTARPSRACRRWRLMAATALVAAVAGVGYLGQAWFVREDGTVADAAPTVTDGTDPQVVGCGSDATNLAVAPVRLQGPLTLRGQRLAKGTRVGTVTLRYSAYCAGAWARFDPASVIDTDLQDSTAGVTTVWSLRPADATQETWKMGHIDNSYSAILLSGLGCVIAGASVDVINENVSAQGQTPCLPPVRDRHGPAQSSLRATHPAPSA
;
A
#
# COMPACT_ATOMS: atom_id res chain seq x y z
N MET A 1 24.58 -9.91 4.04
CA MET A 1 23.74 -9.62 5.24
C MET A 1 22.50 -8.78 4.89
N ASP A 2 22.31 -8.37 3.62
CA ASP A 2 21.12 -7.63 3.15
C ASP A 2 19.88 -8.48 2.85
N ASN A 3 20.02 -9.79 2.71
CA ASN A 3 18.92 -10.65 2.21
C ASN A 3 17.86 -10.98 3.27
N GLN A 4 18.16 -10.73 4.55
CA GLN A 4 17.27 -11.06 5.67
C GLN A 4 16.36 -9.88 6.08
N MET A 5 16.42 -8.71 5.43
CA MET A 5 15.41 -7.65 5.62
C MET A 5 14.23 -7.75 4.66
N THR A 6 14.50 -8.16 3.43
CA THR A 6 13.51 -8.19 2.35
C THR A 6 12.45 -9.27 2.58
N GLU A 7 12.87 -10.40 3.17
CA GLU A 7 12.01 -11.53 3.52
C GLU A 7 11.06 -11.20 4.69
N VAL A 8 11.49 -10.31 5.60
CA VAL A 8 10.69 -9.88 6.75
C VAL A 8 9.51 -9.03 6.26
N VAL A 9 9.72 -8.10 5.32
CA VAL A 9 8.71 -7.15 4.78
C VAL A 9 7.55 -7.82 4.03
N GLN A 10 7.69 -9.08 3.62
CA GLN A 10 6.66 -9.84 2.90
C GLN A 10 5.62 -10.50 3.81
N VAL A 11 5.94 -10.77 5.09
CA VAL A 11 5.08 -11.57 5.98
C VAL A 11 3.86 -10.80 6.53
N ILE A 12 3.75 -9.48 6.33
CA ILE A 12 2.88 -8.60 7.20
C ILE A 12 1.70 -7.98 6.52
N ARG A 13 1.27 -8.61 5.45
CA ARG A 13 0.01 -8.26 4.83
C ARG A 13 -1.14 -9.13 5.34
N GLY A 14 -0.86 -10.16 6.14
CA GLY A 14 -1.85 -11.00 6.80
C GLY A 14 -1.84 -10.84 8.31
N TRP A 15 -2.85 -10.12 8.83
CA TRP A 15 -3.67 -10.34 10.04
C TRP A 15 -4.03 -9.01 10.77
N ALA A 16 -5.28 -8.58 10.65
CA ALA A 16 -6.08 -8.09 11.78
C ALA A 16 -7.50 -7.73 11.33
N MET A 17 -8.47 -8.42 11.94
CA MET A 17 -9.88 -8.02 12.04
C MET A 17 -10.01 -6.62 12.70
N GLY A 18 -10.89 -5.79 12.13
CA GLY A 18 -11.14 -4.40 12.49
C GLY A 18 -10.43 -3.43 11.54
N ARG A 19 -11.16 -2.45 10.98
CA ARG A 19 -10.75 -1.49 9.93
C ARG A 19 -9.26 -1.61 9.60
N GLY A 20 -8.95 -2.49 8.65
CA GLY A 20 -7.58 -2.87 8.33
C GLY A 20 -6.71 -1.63 8.16
N MET A 21 -5.47 -1.70 8.65
CA MET A 21 -4.53 -0.60 8.47
C MET A 21 -4.38 -0.30 6.98
N SER A 22 -4.53 0.97 6.61
CA SER A 22 -4.43 1.43 5.22
C SER A 22 -3.18 0.88 4.54
N PRO A 23 -3.26 0.55 3.23
CA PRO A 23 -2.13 0.06 2.48
C PRO A 23 -0.98 1.07 2.57
N LEU A 24 0.20 0.58 2.96
CA LEU A 24 1.44 1.35 2.97
C LEU A 24 2.34 0.84 1.87
N SER A 25 2.88 1.78 1.09
CA SER A 25 3.86 1.51 0.05
C SER A 25 5.25 1.92 0.56
N PRO A 26 6.25 1.02 0.52
CA PRO A 26 7.61 1.32 0.96
C PRO A 26 8.34 2.29 0.02
N GLU A 27 7.86 2.49 -1.21
CA GLU A 27 8.39 3.49 -2.15
C GLU A 27 7.86 4.91 -1.92
N SER A 28 6.89 5.09 -1.02
CA SER A 28 6.28 6.41 -0.77
C SER A 28 7.16 7.36 0.05
N GLY A 29 8.12 6.84 0.82
CA GLY A 29 9.03 7.64 1.62
C GLY A 29 9.76 6.84 2.72
N PRO A 30 10.76 7.42 3.38
CA PRO A 30 11.54 6.77 4.43
C PRO A 30 10.71 6.45 5.67
N VAL A 31 9.67 7.24 5.95
CA VAL A 31 8.73 6.98 7.07
C VAL A 31 7.85 5.78 6.77
N GLU A 32 7.32 5.69 5.56
CA GLU A 32 6.46 4.60 5.08
C GLU A 32 7.25 3.30 4.97
N ARG A 33 8.50 3.37 4.48
CA ARG A 33 9.44 2.24 4.44
C ARG A 33 9.72 1.69 5.84
N PHE A 34 10.04 2.55 6.79
CA PHE A 34 10.28 2.14 8.18
C PHE A 34 9.01 1.56 8.84
N ALA A 35 7.83 2.10 8.54
CA ALA A 35 6.57 1.54 9.01
C ALA A 35 6.23 0.19 8.35
N CYS A 36 6.58 -0.01 7.07
CA CYS A 36 6.52 -1.32 6.42
C CYS A 36 7.45 -2.32 7.11
N GLU A 37 8.64 -1.91 7.50
CA GLU A 37 9.60 -2.71 8.28
C GLU A 37 9.16 -3.01 9.72
N LEU A 38 8.38 -2.14 10.36
CA LEU A 38 7.79 -2.44 11.67
C LEU A 38 6.57 -3.34 11.55
N ARG A 39 5.74 -3.12 10.51
CA ARG A 39 4.70 -4.07 10.11
C ARG A 39 5.38 -5.41 9.98
N ALA A 40 6.36 -5.52 9.10
CA ALA A 40 7.59 -6.25 9.32
C ALA A 40 7.71 -7.47 10.26
N LEU A 41 8.45 -7.10 11.29
CA LEU A 41 8.64 -7.77 12.54
C LEU A 41 7.33 -8.25 13.20
N ARG A 42 6.22 -7.49 13.08
CA ARG A 42 4.96 -7.84 13.73
C ARG A 42 4.37 -9.12 13.19
N ALA A 43 4.39 -9.35 11.87
CA ALA A 43 3.84 -10.61 11.36
C ALA A 43 4.77 -11.79 11.50
N LEU A 44 6.09 -11.60 11.46
CA LEU A 44 7.03 -12.65 11.89
C LEU A 44 6.76 -13.11 13.32
N ALA A 45 6.30 -12.21 14.19
CA ALA A 45 5.90 -12.52 15.55
C ALA A 45 4.50 -13.17 15.67
N GLY A 46 3.91 -13.63 14.55
CA GLY A 46 2.55 -14.19 14.52
C GLY A 46 1.47 -13.12 14.57
N ASP A 47 1.72 -12.01 13.86
CA ASP A 47 0.87 -10.83 13.70
C ASP A 47 0.07 -10.46 14.97
N LEU A 48 0.83 -10.16 16.02
CA LEU A 48 0.29 -9.86 17.34
C LEU A 48 -0.65 -8.63 17.27
N PRO A 49 -1.88 -8.75 17.77
CA PRO A 49 -2.78 -7.60 17.81
C PRO A 49 -2.25 -6.56 18.81
N PHE A 50 -2.38 -5.27 18.48
CA PHE A 50 -1.75 -4.17 19.25
C PHE A 50 -2.15 -4.14 20.73
N TRP A 51 -3.34 -4.61 21.10
CA TRP A 51 -3.75 -4.70 22.50
C TRP A 51 -2.94 -5.74 23.28
N LYS A 52 -2.51 -6.82 22.63
CA LYS A 52 -1.67 -7.88 23.20
C LYS A 52 -0.22 -7.42 23.34
N MET A 53 0.26 -6.62 22.39
CA MET A 53 1.56 -5.94 22.47
C MET A 53 1.57 -4.91 23.62
N ALA A 54 0.52 -4.09 23.73
CA ALA A 54 0.40 -3.08 24.78
C ALA A 54 0.39 -3.68 26.21
N ARG A 55 0.00 -4.94 26.38
CA ARG A 55 0.12 -5.67 27.67
C ARG A 55 1.55 -6.09 28.01
N ARG A 56 2.47 -6.08 27.04
CA ARG A 56 3.86 -6.55 27.18
C ARG A 56 4.88 -5.41 27.24
N CYS A 57 4.44 -4.16 27.11
CA CYS A 57 5.31 -2.99 27.00
C CYS A 57 4.70 -1.76 27.70
N ALA A 58 5.53 -0.74 27.96
CA ALA A 58 5.09 0.49 28.62
C ALA A 58 4.44 1.53 27.66
N VAL A 59 3.99 1.11 26.48
CA VAL A 59 3.48 2.00 25.41
C VAL A 59 2.02 1.67 25.10
N ALA A 60 1.21 2.71 24.92
CA ALA A 60 -0.21 2.57 24.64
C ALA A 60 -0.48 1.96 23.26
N LYS A 61 -1.60 1.22 23.14
CA LYS A 61 -2.11 0.63 21.88
C LYS A 61 -2.13 1.62 20.72
N SER A 62 -2.56 2.87 20.96
CA SER A 62 -2.66 3.91 19.93
C SER A 62 -1.30 4.33 19.39
N ALA A 63 -0.26 4.37 20.23
CA ALA A 63 1.10 4.70 19.82
C ALA A 63 1.74 3.56 19.00
N LEU A 64 1.48 2.30 19.35
CA LEU A 64 1.92 1.14 18.57
C LEU A 64 1.24 1.10 17.18
N ALA A 65 -0.06 1.38 17.14
CA ALA A 65 -0.79 1.48 15.87
C ALA A 65 -0.32 2.66 15.02
N ALA A 66 0.01 3.80 15.65
CA ALA A 66 0.56 4.97 14.95
C ALA A 66 1.96 4.69 14.37
N ALA A 67 2.81 3.97 15.08
CA ALA A 67 4.13 3.55 14.60
C ALA A 67 4.03 2.69 13.34
N ALA A 68 3.06 1.77 13.30
CA ALA A 68 2.77 0.93 12.13
C ALA A 68 1.95 1.63 11.04
N ALA A 69 1.48 2.87 11.25
CA ALA A 69 0.60 3.57 10.32
C ALA A 69 1.34 4.33 9.22
N GLY A 70 2.66 4.51 9.31
CA GLY A 70 3.47 5.16 8.26
C GLY A 70 3.21 6.66 8.08
N ARG A 71 2.50 7.32 8.99
CA ARG A 71 2.22 8.77 8.88
C ARG A 71 3.33 9.67 9.44
N ARG A 72 4.07 9.19 10.44
CA ARG A 72 5.17 9.90 11.10
C ARG A 72 6.16 8.87 11.63
N LEU A 73 7.44 9.25 11.69
CA LEU A 73 8.46 8.39 12.28
C LEU A 73 8.21 8.25 13.80
N PRO A 74 8.15 7.02 14.34
CA PRO A 74 7.99 6.81 15.77
C PRO A 74 9.26 7.22 16.54
N SER A 75 9.11 7.56 17.82
CA SER A 75 10.27 7.82 18.68
C SER A 75 11.06 6.54 18.97
N GLU A 76 12.33 6.68 19.35
CA GLU A 76 13.20 5.55 19.73
C GLU A 76 12.55 4.68 20.82
N LYS A 77 11.96 5.31 21.84
CA LYS A 77 11.25 4.62 22.93
C LYS A 77 10.10 3.74 22.41
N VAL A 78 9.27 4.27 21.49
CA VAL A 78 8.14 3.51 20.93
C VAL A 78 8.65 2.37 20.06
N THR A 79 9.68 2.61 19.27
CA THR A 79 10.32 1.59 18.42
C THR A 79 10.90 0.45 19.24
N ARG A 80 11.65 0.77 20.31
CA ARG A 80 12.25 -0.22 21.21
C ARG A 80 11.22 -1.14 21.84
N GLU A 81 10.13 -0.56 22.34
CA GLU A 81 9.04 -1.30 22.98
C GLU A 81 8.24 -2.13 21.96
N PHE A 82 8.06 -1.62 20.74
CA PHE A 82 7.44 -2.37 19.63
C PHE A 82 8.29 -3.61 19.28
N VAL A 83 9.60 -3.41 19.10
CA VAL A 83 10.55 -4.48 18.76
C VAL A 83 10.61 -5.53 19.84
N ARG A 84 10.69 -5.10 21.10
CA ARG A 84 10.66 -5.99 22.27
C ARG A 84 9.36 -6.80 22.34
N ALA A 85 8.21 -6.18 22.08
CA ALA A 85 6.92 -6.87 22.12
C ALA A 85 6.77 -7.96 21.03
N CYS A 86 7.47 -7.78 19.90
CA CYS A 86 7.56 -8.74 18.81
C CYS A 86 8.75 -9.71 18.91
N GLY A 87 9.63 -9.55 19.89
CA GLY A 87 10.79 -10.42 20.10
C GLY A 87 11.97 -10.17 19.15
N GLY A 88 12.07 -8.98 18.54
CA GLY A 88 13.21 -8.61 17.68
C GLY A 88 14.44 -8.14 18.47
N ASP A 89 15.60 -8.13 17.81
CA ASP A 89 16.86 -7.62 18.38
C ASP A 89 16.93 -6.08 18.33
N TRP A 90 17.01 -5.45 19.50
CA TRP A 90 17.10 -3.99 19.58
C TRP A 90 18.33 -3.41 18.91
N THR A 91 19.48 -4.09 18.96
CA THR A 91 20.75 -3.56 18.42
C THR A 91 20.63 -3.28 16.93
N TYR A 92 20.05 -4.24 16.22
CA TYR A 92 19.73 -4.14 14.81
C TYR A 92 18.68 -3.05 14.50
N TRP A 93 17.58 -3.05 15.27
CA TRP A 93 16.48 -2.11 15.05
C TRP A 93 16.84 -0.66 15.41
N GLN A 94 17.79 -0.44 16.31
CA GLN A 94 18.30 0.88 16.66
C GLN A 94 19.08 1.48 15.47
N ALA A 95 19.93 0.69 14.82
CA ALA A 95 20.66 1.13 13.61
C ALA A 95 19.69 1.45 12.47
N ARG A 96 18.67 0.62 12.25
CA ARG A 96 17.62 0.87 11.26
C ARG A 96 16.80 2.12 11.56
N TRP A 97 16.44 2.35 12.82
CA TRP A 97 15.74 3.56 13.24
C TRP A 97 16.59 4.82 13.00
N ALA A 98 17.87 4.79 13.36
CA ALA A 98 18.79 5.90 13.13
C ALA A 98 18.96 6.22 11.64
N GLN A 99 19.02 5.19 10.79
CA GLN A 99 19.06 5.36 9.33
C GLN A 99 17.78 6.01 8.81
N ALA A 100 16.61 5.58 9.26
CA ALA A 100 15.33 6.20 8.87
C ALA A 100 15.23 7.67 9.30
N VAL A 101 15.79 8.04 10.47
CA VAL A 101 15.91 9.45 10.90
C VAL A 101 16.77 10.25 9.92
N ALA A 102 17.94 9.72 9.54
CA ALA A 102 18.84 10.37 8.60
C ALA A 102 18.22 10.51 7.19
N ASP A 103 17.50 9.49 6.71
CA ASP A 103 16.82 9.52 5.42
C ASP A 103 15.68 10.57 5.40
N VAL A 104 14.97 10.75 6.53
CA VAL A 104 13.96 11.81 6.66
C VAL A 104 14.61 13.19 6.65
N GLU A 105 15.74 13.36 7.32
CA GLU A 105 16.42 14.66 7.38
C GLU A 105 17.06 15.04 6.04
N THR A 106 17.64 14.06 5.34
CA THR A 106 18.15 14.26 3.96
C THR A 106 17.03 14.60 2.99
N MET A 107 15.84 13.97 3.09
CA MET A 107 14.67 14.40 2.29
C MET A 107 14.19 15.80 2.62
N ARG A 108 14.27 16.23 3.89
CA ARG A 108 13.96 17.61 4.29
C ARG A 108 14.96 18.61 3.75
N HIS A 109 16.21 18.19 3.54
CA HIS A 109 17.31 19.05 3.09
C HIS A 109 17.63 18.89 1.59
N ALA A 110 16.94 18.00 0.87
CA ALA A 110 17.06 17.85 -0.57
C ALA A 110 16.66 19.18 -1.23
N PRO A 111 17.51 19.80 -2.08
CA PRO A 111 17.18 21.03 -2.75
C PRO A 111 16.10 20.76 -3.80
N GLY A 112 14.84 20.90 -3.40
CA GLY A 112 13.72 20.91 -4.32
C GLY A 112 13.86 22.09 -5.29
N LYS A 113 13.87 21.77 -6.59
CA LYS A 113 13.33 22.57 -7.70
C LYS A 113 13.19 24.07 -7.40
N ALA A 114 14.08 24.88 -8.02
CA ALA A 114 14.08 26.34 -8.04
C ALA A 114 12.82 26.98 -7.45
N LEU A 115 13.00 27.69 -6.33
CA LEU A 115 12.05 28.69 -5.86
C LEU A 115 11.65 29.55 -7.06
N VAL A 116 10.43 29.38 -7.56
CA VAL A 116 9.74 30.49 -8.20
C VAL A 116 9.71 31.55 -7.12
N GLU A 117 10.48 32.62 -7.30
CA GLU A 117 10.39 33.80 -6.47
C GLU A 117 8.92 34.18 -6.39
N ARG A 118 8.34 33.98 -5.21
CA ARG A 118 7.00 34.47 -4.93
C ARG A 118 7.11 36.00 -4.99
N PRO A 119 6.43 36.70 -5.91
CA PRO A 119 6.43 38.16 -5.85
C PRO A 119 5.91 38.58 -4.46
N PRO A 120 6.53 39.57 -3.81
CA PRO A 120 6.20 39.94 -2.44
C PRO A 120 4.71 40.21 -2.33
N GLY A 121 4.07 39.55 -1.35
CA GLY A 121 2.66 39.74 -1.08
C GLY A 121 2.39 41.16 -0.57
N VAL A 122 1.16 41.64 -0.76
CA VAL A 122 0.70 42.99 -0.37
C VAL A 122 1.10 43.38 1.06
N ILE A 123 1.14 42.44 2.01
CA ILE A 123 1.55 42.68 3.40
C ILE A 123 3.01 43.16 3.51
N GLU A 124 3.91 42.61 2.70
CA GLU A 124 5.34 42.93 2.72
C GLU A 124 5.62 44.27 2.00
N LEU A 125 4.87 44.53 0.91
CA LEU A 125 4.89 45.83 0.23
C LEU A 125 4.34 46.95 1.15
N LEU A 126 3.27 46.67 1.90
CA LEU A 126 2.71 47.59 2.89
C LEU A 126 3.64 47.79 4.09
N GLY A 127 4.31 46.74 4.57
CA GLY A 127 5.29 46.81 5.65
C GLY A 127 6.50 47.69 5.31
N SER A 128 6.96 47.65 4.05
CA SER A 128 8.06 48.52 3.57
C SER A 128 7.66 49.99 3.48
N ARG A 129 6.38 50.31 3.23
CA ARG A 129 5.86 51.68 3.21
C ARG A 129 5.54 52.21 4.60
N LEU A 130 5.12 51.35 5.54
CA LEU A 130 4.79 51.75 6.91
C LEU A 130 6.03 52.03 7.77
N ARG A 131 7.16 51.34 7.53
CA ARG A 131 8.44 51.65 8.22
C ARG A 131 9.07 52.97 7.84
N ALA A 132 8.65 53.59 6.73
CA ALA A 132 9.11 54.91 6.34
C ALA A 132 8.33 56.06 7.01
N ALA A 133 7.23 55.77 7.71
CA ALA A 133 6.28 56.78 8.18
C ALA A 133 6.09 56.89 9.71
N VAL A 134 6.69 56.00 10.52
CA VAL A 134 6.44 55.99 11.98
C VAL A 134 7.73 55.82 12.77
N LEU A 135 8.53 56.89 12.83
CA LEU A 135 9.40 57.22 13.97
C LEU A 135 9.44 58.75 14.09
N THR A 136 8.33 59.34 14.50
CA THR A 136 8.32 60.62 15.20
C THR A 136 7.55 60.41 16.49
N ASP A 137 8.30 60.48 17.58
CA ASP A 137 7.93 60.77 18.97
C ASP A 137 6.91 59.90 19.73
N ASP A 138 7.35 59.61 20.96
CA ASP A 138 6.57 59.63 22.21
C ASP A 138 5.78 58.36 22.66
N PRO A 139 5.37 58.25 23.95
CA PRO A 139 6.12 58.51 25.19
C PRO A 139 5.68 57.53 26.32
N TRP A 140 6.28 56.35 26.47
CA TRP A 140 5.97 55.51 27.65
C TRP A 140 7.21 54.80 28.18
N THR A 141 8.10 55.59 28.78
CA THR A 141 9.08 55.15 29.77
C THR A 141 8.76 55.83 31.09
N ALA A 142 8.09 55.11 31.99
CA ALA A 142 8.23 55.26 33.45
C ALA A 142 7.27 54.27 34.12
N LEU A 143 7.82 53.18 34.66
CA LEU A 143 7.50 52.71 36.00
C LEU A 143 8.63 51.79 36.46
N ASP A 144 9.31 52.30 37.49
CA ASP A 144 10.52 51.82 38.15
C ASP A 144 10.38 50.45 38.84
N GLY A 145 11.52 49.80 39.11
CA GLY A 145 11.61 48.74 40.11
C GLY A 145 12.79 47.76 40.00
N GLN A 146 14.02 48.27 40.01
CA GLN A 146 15.33 47.56 40.00
C GLN A 146 15.76 47.13 41.45
N PRO A 147 16.93 46.49 41.76
CA PRO A 147 17.73 45.35 41.22
C PRO A 147 18.03 44.25 42.28
N ARG A 148 18.75 43.18 41.90
CA ARG A 148 20.05 42.75 42.49
C ARG A 148 20.47 41.36 41.96
N ASP A 149 21.61 41.31 41.27
CA ASP A 149 22.84 40.58 41.67
C ASP A 149 22.80 39.14 41.08
N GLU A 150 23.72 38.59 40.29
CA GLU A 150 25.15 38.78 40.04
C GLU A 150 25.53 38.12 38.68
N GLU A 151 26.45 38.76 37.96
CA GLU A 151 27.28 38.19 36.89
C GLU A 151 28.39 37.29 37.51
N PRO A 152 29.08 36.36 36.80
CA PRO A 152 30.05 36.78 35.77
C PRO A 152 30.27 35.85 34.55
N ARG A 153 30.51 36.49 33.40
CA ARG A 153 31.68 36.43 32.48
C ARG A 153 32.42 35.08 32.32
N TRP A 154 32.82 34.64 31.13
CA TRP A 154 33.72 35.35 30.19
C TRP A 154 33.68 34.80 28.74
N THR A 155 33.46 35.73 27.81
CA THR A 155 34.16 36.01 26.53
C THR A 155 34.66 34.90 25.58
N ALA A 156 34.37 35.10 24.29
CA ALA A 156 35.40 35.25 23.25
C ALA A 156 34.91 36.15 22.10
N ARG A 157 35.79 37.07 21.67
CA ARG A 157 35.60 38.09 20.62
C ARG A 157 35.61 37.49 19.19
N PRO A 158 34.99 38.15 18.21
CA PRO A 158 35.20 37.89 16.79
C PRO A 158 36.38 38.72 16.25
N SER A 159 37.11 38.20 15.27
CA SER A 159 38.03 39.00 14.45
C SER A 159 37.60 38.96 12.99
N ARG A 160 37.46 40.16 12.41
CA ARG A 160 37.38 40.42 10.97
C ARG A 160 38.80 40.79 10.51
N ALA A 161 39.28 40.20 9.42
CA ALA A 161 40.09 40.88 8.39
C ALA A 161 40.29 39.90 7.23
N CYS A 162 39.70 40.17 6.06
CA CYS A 162 40.24 40.99 4.98
C CYS A 162 41.19 40.21 4.05
N ARG A 163 40.64 39.89 2.87
CA ARG A 163 41.20 40.21 1.54
C ARG A 163 42.26 39.26 0.95
N ARG A 164 42.08 39.06 -0.38
CA ARG A 164 43.04 38.70 -1.44
C ARG A 164 43.20 37.19 -1.67
N TRP A 165 43.15 36.63 -2.87
CA TRP A 165 43.13 37.14 -4.25
C TRP A 165 42.46 36.10 -5.16
N ARG A 166 41.89 36.60 -6.27
CA ARG A 166 41.44 35.82 -7.42
C ARG A 166 42.65 35.35 -8.25
N LEU A 167 42.43 34.26 -9.01
CA LEU A 167 43.08 33.81 -10.26
C LEU A 167 44.41 33.03 -10.18
N MET A 168 44.36 31.77 -10.65
CA MET A 168 45.20 31.12 -11.68
C MET A 168 44.43 29.83 -12.06
N ALA A 169 43.59 29.81 -13.11
CA ALA A 169 43.92 29.56 -14.52
C ALA A 169 44.46 28.15 -14.81
N ALA A 170 43.75 27.48 -15.71
CA ALA A 170 43.96 26.15 -16.27
C ALA A 170 45.32 25.98 -16.96
N THR A 171 45.81 24.73 -17.03
CA THR A 171 46.09 23.97 -18.28
C THR A 171 46.91 22.71 -17.97
N ALA A 172 46.37 21.52 -18.26
CA ALA A 172 47.05 20.41 -18.92
C ALA A 172 46.08 19.21 -19.04
N LEU A 173 45.42 19.14 -20.18
CA LEU A 173 44.75 17.94 -20.70
C LEU A 173 45.81 17.15 -21.50
N VAL A 174 45.56 15.85 -21.67
CA VAL A 174 46.22 14.90 -22.60
C VAL A 174 47.35 14.05 -21.99
N ALA A 175 46.98 12.88 -21.44
CA ALA A 175 47.54 11.56 -21.80
C ALA A 175 47.04 10.46 -20.85
N ALA A 176 45.83 9.92 -21.06
CA ALA A 176 45.43 8.56 -20.61
C ALA A 176 44.09 8.11 -21.24
N VAL A 177 43.86 8.39 -22.53
CA VAL A 177 42.69 7.90 -23.30
C VAL A 177 43.13 6.87 -24.37
N ALA A 178 44.33 6.30 -24.27
CA ALA A 178 44.77 5.27 -25.22
C ALA A 178 45.55 4.16 -24.48
N GLY A 179 44.99 2.95 -24.47
CA GLY A 179 45.49 1.76 -23.78
C GLY A 179 44.75 1.58 -22.46
N VAL A 180 43.62 0.86 -22.39
CA VAL A 180 43.55 -0.59 -22.57
C VAL A 180 42.21 -0.95 -23.24
N GLY A 181 42.13 -0.73 -24.55
CA GLY A 181 41.17 -1.41 -25.41
C GLY A 181 41.92 -2.51 -26.14
N TYR A 182 42.05 -3.67 -25.50
CA TYR A 182 42.29 -5.01 -26.08
C TYR A 182 42.86 -5.90 -24.97
N LEU A 183 42.01 -6.63 -24.24
CA LEU A 183 42.30 -7.96 -23.68
C LEU A 183 40.96 -8.57 -23.23
N GLY A 184 40.53 -9.58 -24.01
CA GLY A 184 39.43 -10.57 -23.85
C GLY A 184 38.34 -10.29 -22.81
N GLN A 185 37.06 -10.06 -23.16
CA GLN A 185 36.21 -10.85 -24.06
C GLN A 185 36.26 -12.37 -23.80
N ALA A 186 36.11 -12.76 -22.54
CA ALA A 186 35.54 -14.02 -22.11
C ALA A 186 35.10 -13.83 -20.65
N TRP A 187 34.02 -14.47 -20.22
CA TRP A 187 33.44 -14.50 -18.85
C TRP A 187 32.17 -13.70 -18.55
N PHE A 188 31.71 -12.80 -19.41
CA PHE A 188 30.30 -12.38 -19.34
C PHE A 188 29.44 -13.35 -20.14
N VAL A 189 29.31 -14.58 -19.63
CA VAL A 189 28.08 -15.34 -19.85
C VAL A 189 27.01 -14.48 -19.20
N ARG A 190 26.23 -13.81 -20.05
CA ARG A 190 24.95 -13.24 -19.66
C ARG A 190 24.09 -14.45 -19.32
N GLU A 191 24.01 -14.79 -18.04
CA GLU A 191 22.87 -15.55 -17.54
C GLU A 191 21.66 -14.67 -17.80
N ASP A 192 21.04 -14.87 -18.97
CA ASP A 192 19.63 -14.56 -19.16
C ASP A 192 18.86 -15.49 -18.23
N GLY A 193 18.98 -15.24 -16.93
CA GLY A 193 18.10 -15.73 -15.90
C GLY A 193 16.79 -14.97 -16.07
N THR A 194 16.04 -15.32 -17.11
CA THR A 194 14.59 -15.33 -16.97
C THR A 194 14.31 -16.31 -15.84
N VAL A 195 14.35 -15.82 -14.60
CA VAL A 195 13.61 -16.43 -13.53
C VAL A 195 12.17 -16.27 -14.00
N ALA A 196 11.67 -17.27 -14.72
CA ALA A 196 10.25 -17.48 -14.79
C ALA A 196 9.84 -17.61 -13.33
N ASP A 197 9.27 -16.55 -12.77
CA ASP A 197 8.63 -16.59 -11.46
C ASP A 197 7.74 -17.83 -11.49
N ALA A 198 8.11 -18.84 -10.70
CA ALA A 198 7.34 -20.05 -10.63
C ALA A 198 5.93 -19.64 -10.19
N ALA A 199 4.95 -19.84 -11.08
CA ALA A 199 3.56 -19.51 -10.77
C ALA A 199 3.20 -20.14 -9.42
N PRO A 200 2.49 -19.40 -8.53
CA PRO A 200 2.14 -19.91 -7.23
C PRO A 200 1.37 -21.23 -7.40
N THR A 201 1.57 -22.18 -6.49
CA THR A 201 0.81 -23.44 -6.50
C THR A 201 -0.63 -23.14 -6.07
N VAL A 202 -1.45 -22.75 -7.04
CA VAL A 202 -2.88 -22.46 -6.87
C VAL A 202 -3.67 -23.70 -7.23
N THR A 203 -4.55 -24.11 -6.33
CA THR A 203 -5.56 -25.17 -6.57
C THR A 203 -6.96 -24.61 -6.37
N ASP A 204 -7.99 -25.37 -6.73
CA ASP A 204 -9.35 -25.04 -6.31
C ASP A 204 -9.43 -24.90 -4.79
N GLY A 205 -10.26 -23.96 -4.31
CA GLY A 205 -10.38 -23.66 -2.89
C GLY A 205 -9.28 -22.75 -2.33
N THR A 206 -8.30 -22.37 -3.14
CA THR A 206 -7.25 -21.43 -2.72
C THR A 206 -7.83 -20.03 -2.51
N ASP A 207 -7.48 -19.37 -1.41
CA ASP A 207 -7.89 -18.00 -1.14
C ASP A 207 -7.17 -17.01 -2.09
N PRO A 208 -7.90 -16.29 -2.97
CA PRO A 208 -7.31 -15.37 -3.96
C PRO A 208 -6.48 -14.24 -3.35
N GLN A 209 -6.77 -13.81 -2.12
CA GLN A 209 -6.03 -12.74 -1.45
C GLN A 209 -4.73 -13.27 -0.86
N VAL A 210 -4.75 -14.49 -0.30
CA VAL A 210 -3.57 -15.11 0.33
C VAL A 210 -2.46 -15.37 -0.70
N VAL A 211 -2.82 -15.86 -1.89
CA VAL A 211 -1.85 -16.12 -2.98
C VAL A 211 -1.60 -14.91 -3.89
N GLY A 212 -2.20 -13.76 -3.58
CA GLY A 212 -1.89 -12.51 -4.28
C GLY A 212 -2.47 -12.38 -5.69
N CYS A 213 -3.50 -13.15 -6.04
CA CYS A 213 -4.13 -13.11 -7.37
C CYS A 213 -4.83 -11.79 -7.67
N GLY A 214 -4.96 -10.88 -6.70
CA GLY A 214 -5.68 -9.63 -6.87
C GLY A 214 -4.96 -8.56 -7.71
N SER A 215 -3.65 -8.71 -7.97
CA SER A 215 -2.81 -7.67 -8.61
C SER A 215 -3.09 -7.51 -10.11
N ASP A 216 -3.31 -8.62 -10.82
CA ASP A 216 -3.62 -8.68 -12.25
C ASP A 216 -5.10 -8.99 -12.52
N ALA A 217 -5.89 -9.11 -11.46
CA ALA A 217 -7.27 -9.55 -11.54
C ALA A 217 -8.17 -8.60 -12.33
N THR A 218 -8.75 -9.11 -13.41
CA THR A 218 -9.74 -8.41 -14.24
C THR A 218 -11.16 -8.87 -13.93
N ASN A 219 -12.15 -8.01 -14.19
CA ASN A 219 -13.56 -8.33 -14.01
C ASN A 219 -14.14 -8.85 -15.34
N LEU A 220 -14.46 -10.15 -15.41
CA LEU A 220 -14.96 -10.79 -16.63
C LEU A 220 -16.47 -10.56 -16.83
N ALA A 221 -17.24 -10.62 -15.75
CA ALA A 221 -18.67 -10.36 -15.76
C ALA A 221 -19.12 -9.74 -14.44
N VAL A 222 -20.17 -8.93 -14.52
CA VAL A 222 -20.84 -8.34 -13.36
C VAL A 222 -22.33 -8.63 -13.48
N ALA A 223 -22.93 -9.14 -12.40
CA ALA A 223 -24.35 -9.38 -12.32
C ALA A 223 -24.96 -8.69 -11.09
N PRO A 224 -26.15 -8.09 -11.21
CA PRO A 224 -26.85 -7.49 -10.07
C PRO A 224 -27.45 -8.59 -9.17
N VAL A 225 -27.32 -8.41 -7.86
CA VAL A 225 -28.01 -9.20 -6.84
C VAL A 225 -29.30 -8.47 -6.49
N ARG A 226 -30.45 -9.11 -6.73
CA ARG A 226 -31.77 -8.49 -6.62
C ARG A 226 -32.67 -9.20 -5.63
N LEU A 227 -33.46 -8.42 -4.89
CA LEU A 227 -34.48 -8.94 -3.98
C LEU A 227 -35.51 -9.79 -4.72
N GLN A 228 -35.84 -10.96 -4.15
CA GLN A 228 -36.86 -11.86 -4.66
C GLN A 228 -38.28 -11.52 -4.18
N GLY A 229 -38.38 -10.75 -3.09
CA GLY A 229 -39.63 -10.24 -2.52
C GLY A 229 -39.50 -8.79 -2.02
N PRO A 230 -40.60 -8.16 -1.60
CA PRO A 230 -40.53 -6.85 -0.93
C PRO A 230 -39.85 -7.00 0.44
N LEU A 231 -39.01 -6.04 0.82
CA LEU A 231 -38.27 -6.04 2.09
C LEU A 231 -38.48 -4.71 2.79
N THR A 232 -38.76 -4.71 4.10
CA THR A 232 -38.76 -3.47 4.89
C THR A 232 -37.49 -3.40 5.70
N LEU A 233 -36.66 -2.38 5.46
CA LEU A 233 -35.41 -2.18 6.16
C LEU A 233 -35.31 -0.73 6.63
N ARG A 234 -35.01 -0.52 7.92
CA ARG A 234 -34.90 0.84 8.53
C ARG A 234 -36.13 1.73 8.25
N GLY A 235 -37.33 1.15 8.21
CA GLY A 235 -38.58 1.87 7.90
C GLY A 235 -38.77 2.20 6.41
N GLN A 236 -37.81 1.87 5.55
CA GLN A 236 -37.92 2.01 4.10
C GLN A 236 -38.42 0.69 3.48
N ARG A 237 -39.45 0.78 2.64
CA ARG A 237 -39.93 -0.37 1.86
C ARG A 237 -39.16 -0.47 0.54
N LEU A 238 -38.45 -1.57 0.37
CA LEU A 238 -37.76 -1.95 -0.86
C LEU A 238 -38.66 -2.87 -1.68
N ALA A 239 -38.82 -2.56 -2.96
CA ALA A 239 -39.63 -3.37 -3.87
C ALA A 239 -38.89 -4.65 -4.28
N LYS A 240 -39.64 -5.68 -4.70
CA LYS A 240 -39.08 -6.82 -5.41
C LYS A 240 -38.26 -6.34 -6.62
N GLY A 241 -37.12 -6.96 -6.87
CA GLY A 241 -36.22 -6.59 -7.95
C GLY A 241 -35.28 -5.43 -7.65
N THR A 242 -35.41 -4.78 -6.48
CA THR A 242 -34.42 -3.78 -6.02
C THR A 242 -33.04 -4.44 -5.96
N ARG A 243 -32.04 -3.74 -6.50
CA ARG A 243 -30.65 -4.20 -6.48
C ARG A 243 -30.05 -3.90 -5.11
N VAL A 244 -29.58 -4.95 -4.44
CA VAL A 244 -28.97 -4.85 -3.11
C VAL A 244 -27.46 -5.09 -3.13
N GLY A 245 -26.92 -5.45 -4.29
CA GLY A 245 -25.48 -5.53 -4.49
C GLY A 245 -25.14 -5.96 -5.90
N THR A 246 -23.87 -6.22 -6.10
CA THR A 246 -23.32 -6.75 -7.35
C THR A 246 -22.41 -7.91 -7.06
N VAL A 247 -22.53 -8.98 -7.84
CA VAL A 247 -21.55 -10.06 -7.87
C VAL A 247 -20.71 -9.93 -9.13
N THR A 248 -19.40 -9.99 -8.97
CA THR A 248 -18.40 -9.86 -10.03
C THR A 248 -17.61 -11.15 -10.14
N LEU A 249 -17.52 -11.70 -11.34
CA LEU A 249 -16.58 -12.77 -11.68
C LEU A 249 -15.22 -12.13 -11.94
N ARG A 250 -14.26 -12.35 -11.05
CA ARG A 250 -12.88 -11.90 -11.20
C ARG A 250 -12.01 -13.03 -11.75
N TYR A 251 -11.01 -12.69 -12.54
CA TYR A 251 -10.04 -13.63 -13.11
C TYR A 251 -8.63 -13.07 -13.06
N SER A 252 -7.68 -13.90 -12.63
CA SER A 252 -6.25 -13.62 -12.63
C SER A 252 -5.55 -14.57 -13.59
N ALA A 253 -4.75 -14.01 -14.50
CA ALA A 253 -3.92 -14.80 -15.41
C ALA A 253 -2.74 -15.42 -14.65
N TYR A 254 -2.14 -14.66 -13.72
CA TYR A 254 -1.08 -15.10 -12.82
C TYR A 254 -1.45 -16.37 -12.04
N CYS A 255 -2.69 -16.46 -11.56
CA CYS A 255 -3.18 -17.62 -10.82
C CYS A 255 -3.98 -18.62 -11.68
N ALA A 256 -4.17 -18.34 -12.97
CA ALA A 256 -5.01 -19.11 -13.89
C ALA A 256 -6.42 -19.42 -13.34
N GLY A 257 -6.96 -18.54 -12.50
CA GLY A 257 -8.09 -18.83 -11.62
C GLY A 257 -9.13 -17.71 -11.59
N ALA A 258 -10.38 -18.10 -11.38
CA ALA A 258 -11.51 -17.18 -11.27
C ALA A 258 -12.26 -17.36 -9.94
N TRP A 259 -12.82 -16.27 -9.41
CA TRP A 259 -13.58 -16.28 -8.16
C TRP A 259 -14.69 -15.23 -8.18
N ALA A 260 -15.66 -15.41 -7.29
CA ALA A 260 -16.74 -14.47 -7.09
C ALA A 260 -16.34 -13.40 -6.08
N ARG A 261 -16.74 -12.15 -6.34
CA ARG A 261 -16.70 -11.04 -5.38
C ARG A 261 -18.07 -10.41 -5.29
N PHE A 262 -18.57 -10.21 -4.09
CA PHE A 262 -19.78 -9.47 -3.80
C PHE A 262 -19.44 -8.10 -3.24
N ASP A 263 -20.08 -7.07 -3.79
CA ASP A 263 -20.04 -5.70 -3.31
C ASP A 263 -21.48 -5.26 -2.97
N PRO A 264 -21.81 -4.97 -1.70
CA PRO A 264 -23.15 -4.53 -1.32
C PRO A 264 -23.47 -3.14 -1.88
N ALA A 265 -24.74 -2.90 -2.21
CA ALA A 265 -25.23 -1.59 -2.59
C ALA A 265 -25.59 -0.78 -1.33
N SER A 266 -25.43 0.53 -1.38
CA SER A 266 -25.71 1.43 -0.24
C SER A 266 -27.12 1.30 0.35
N VAL A 267 -28.09 0.83 -0.44
CA VAL A 267 -29.48 0.58 0.01
C VAL A 267 -29.59 -0.51 1.07
N ILE A 268 -28.67 -1.49 1.06
CA ILE A 268 -28.62 -2.57 2.04
C ILE A 268 -27.32 -2.54 2.86
N ASP A 269 -26.42 -1.60 2.58
CA ASP A 269 -25.16 -1.47 3.30
C ASP A 269 -25.46 -1.17 4.77
N THR A 270 -25.15 -2.17 5.60
CA THR A 270 -25.31 -2.12 7.04
C THR A 270 -24.01 -1.60 7.59
N ASP A 271 -24.02 -0.38 8.13
CA ASP A 271 -22.86 0.20 8.81
C ASP A 271 -22.31 -0.80 9.84
N LEU A 272 -21.03 -0.71 10.16
CA LEU A 272 -20.33 -1.61 11.10
C LEU A 272 -20.96 -1.64 12.51
N GLN A 273 -21.91 -0.72 12.78
CA GLN A 273 -22.67 -0.62 14.02
C GLN A 273 -24.13 -1.10 13.89
N ASP A 274 -24.60 -1.36 12.67
CA ASP A 274 -25.97 -1.79 12.41
C ASP A 274 -26.06 -3.32 12.46
N SER A 275 -26.78 -3.81 13.46
CA SER A 275 -27.00 -5.23 13.73
C SER A 275 -28.06 -5.87 12.83
N THR A 276 -28.42 -5.21 11.72
CA THR A 276 -29.28 -5.83 10.70
C THR A 276 -28.69 -7.18 10.31
N ALA A 277 -29.32 -8.22 10.83
CA ALA A 277 -28.86 -9.58 10.76
C ALA A 277 -29.15 -10.09 9.34
N GLY A 278 -28.14 -10.01 8.48
CA GLY A 278 -28.17 -10.59 7.15
C GLY A 278 -27.04 -11.58 6.97
N VAL A 279 -27.29 -12.67 6.27
CA VAL A 279 -26.25 -13.62 5.88
C VAL A 279 -25.92 -13.38 4.42
N THR A 280 -24.66 -13.11 4.12
CA THR A 280 -24.17 -13.04 2.75
C THR A 280 -23.52 -14.36 2.39
N THR A 281 -23.99 -15.01 1.32
CA THR A 281 -23.35 -16.19 0.75
C THR A 281 -22.79 -15.82 -0.62
N VAL A 282 -21.51 -16.09 -0.86
CA VAL A 282 -20.84 -15.83 -2.14
C VAL A 282 -20.23 -17.14 -2.61
N TRP A 283 -20.38 -17.47 -3.89
CA TRP A 283 -19.86 -18.72 -4.42
C TRP A 283 -19.32 -18.60 -5.84
N SER A 284 -18.34 -19.44 -6.14
CA SER A 284 -17.90 -19.75 -7.50
C SER A 284 -18.28 -21.19 -7.81
N LEU A 285 -18.78 -21.44 -9.02
CA LEU A 285 -19.17 -22.77 -9.50
C LEU A 285 -18.53 -23.02 -10.86
N ARG A 286 -17.88 -24.18 -11.02
CA ARG A 286 -17.41 -24.69 -12.30
C ARG A 286 -18.32 -25.85 -12.72
N PRO A 287 -19.25 -25.65 -13.68
CA PRO A 287 -20.21 -26.70 -14.04
C PRO A 287 -19.60 -27.96 -14.66
N ALA A 288 -18.39 -27.85 -15.23
CA ALA A 288 -17.73 -28.95 -15.93
C ALA A 288 -17.49 -30.19 -15.04
N ASP A 289 -17.26 -29.98 -13.75
CA ASP A 289 -17.02 -31.03 -12.74
C ASP A 289 -17.83 -30.82 -11.44
N ALA A 290 -18.79 -29.90 -11.49
CA ALA A 290 -19.60 -29.50 -10.34
C ALA A 290 -18.81 -29.01 -9.12
N THR A 291 -17.56 -28.57 -9.29
CA THR A 291 -16.77 -27.98 -8.21
C THR A 291 -17.36 -26.63 -7.81
N GLN A 292 -17.65 -26.44 -6.53
CA GLN A 292 -18.21 -25.21 -6.01
C GLN A 292 -17.49 -24.79 -4.73
N GLU A 293 -17.00 -23.55 -4.72
CA GLU A 293 -16.46 -22.92 -3.53
C GLU A 293 -17.47 -21.92 -2.99
N THR A 294 -17.77 -22.02 -1.69
CA THR A 294 -18.81 -21.18 -1.06
C THR A 294 -18.26 -20.54 0.21
N TRP A 295 -18.39 -19.22 0.29
CA TRP A 295 -18.12 -18.43 1.48
C TRP A 295 -19.43 -17.91 2.09
N LYS A 296 -19.54 -17.97 3.42
CA LYS A 296 -20.69 -17.45 4.16
C LYS A 296 -20.23 -16.44 5.20
N MET A 297 -20.83 -15.26 5.19
CA MET A 297 -20.59 -14.19 6.14
C MET A 297 -21.87 -13.93 6.94
N GLY A 298 -21.77 -13.88 8.27
CA GLY A 298 -22.90 -13.63 9.17
C GLY A 298 -23.36 -12.17 9.25
N HIS A 299 -22.92 -11.34 8.31
CA HIS A 299 -23.32 -9.95 8.13
C HIS A 299 -23.23 -9.59 6.63
N ILE A 300 -23.79 -8.43 6.26
CA ILE A 300 -23.75 -7.92 4.89
C ILE A 300 -22.54 -7.00 4.75
N ASP A 301 -21.51 -7.48 4.06
CA ASP A 301 -20.30 -6.72 3.72
C ASP A 301 -19.69 -7.29 2.43
N ASN A 302 -18.67 -6.61 1.93
CA ASN A 302 -17.81 -7.10 0.88
C ASN A 302 -17.28 -8.50 1.21
N SER A 303 -17.45 -9.42 0.28
CA SER A 303 -17.05 -10.81 0.47
C SER A 303 -16.67 -11.43 -0.85
N TYR A 304 -15.91 -12.53 -0.80
CA TYR A 304 -15.44 -13.23 -1.98
C TYR A 304 -15.40 -14.73 -1.72
N SER A 305 -15.52 -15.52 -2.79
CA SER A 305 -15.31 -16.97 -2.74
C SER A 305 -13.83 -17.31 -2.93
N ALA A 306 -13.48 -18.57 -2.66
CA ALA A 306 -12.19 -19.10 -3.08
C ALA A 306 -12.09 -19.23 -4.61
N ILE A 307 -10.85 -19.38 -5.09
CA ILE A 307 -10.52 -19.55 -6.51
C ILE A 307 -10.99 -20.92 -7.00
N LEU A 308 -11.52 -20.92 -8.23
CA LEU A 308 -11.57 -22.09 -9.09
C LEU A 308 -10.64 -21.91 -10.28
N LEU A 309 -9.80 -22.92 -10.52
CA LEU A 309 -8.97 -23.00 -11.71
C LEU A 309 -9.87 -23.04 -12.96
N SER A 310 -9.54 -22.18 -13.91
CA SER A 310 -10.39 -21.94 -15.07
C SER A 310 -10.05 -22.84 -16.26
N GLY A 311 -8.94 -23.59 -16.21
CA GLY A 311 -8.47 -24.46 -17.29
C GLY A 311 -9.40 -25.63 -17.64
N LEU A 312 -10.30 -26.01 -16.73
CA LEU A 312 -11.23 -27.13 -16.90
C LEU A 312 -12.61 -26.74 -17.47
N GLY A 313 -12.91 -25.44 -17.55
CA GLY A 313 -14.22 -24.99 -18.05
C GLY A 313 -14.58 -23.59 -17.62
N CYS A 314 -15.79 -23.16 -17.95
CA CYS A 314 -16.29 -21.85 -17.53
C CYS A 314 -16.58 -21.82 -16.03
N VAL A 315 -16.49 -20.62 -15.45
CA VAL A 315 -16.79 -20.38 -14.03
C VAL A 315 -17.98 -19.39 -13.93
N ILE A 316 -18.86 -19.67 -12.98
CA ILE A 316 -20.00 -18.83 -12.61
C ILE A 316 -19.70 -18.21 -11.26
N ALA A 317 -19.88 -16.89 -11.12
CA ALA A 317 -19.89 -16.21 -9.83
C ALA A 317 -21.33 -15.95 -9.40
N GLY A 318 -21.69 -16.30 -8.18
CA GLY A 318 -23.00 -16.05 -7.60
C GLY A 318 -22.93 -15.50 -6.18
N ALA A 319 -24.00 -14.82 -5.79
CA ALA A 319 -24.17 -14.35 -4.43
C ALA A 319 -25.66 -14.36 -4.03
N SER A 320 -25.90 -14.63 -2.75
CA SER A 320 -27.20 -14.48 -2.09
C SER A 320 -27.04 -13.66 -0.82
N VAL A 321 -28.08 -12.88 -0.51
CA VAL A 321 -28.19 -12.12 0.73
C VAL A 321 -29.51 -12.47 1.36
N ASP A 322 -29.47 -13.08 2.54
CA ASP A 322 -30.64 -13.54 3.28
C ASP A 322 -30.83 -12.64 4.51
N VAL A 323 -31.95 -11.94 4.60
CA VAL A 323 -32.25 -11.06 5.74
C VAL A 323 -33.01 -11.85 6.80
N ILE A 324 -32.37 -12.09 7.96
CA ILE A 324 -32.79 -13.08 8.97
C ILE A 324 -34.20 -12.80 9.51
N ASN A 325 -34.60 -11.53 9.64
CA ASN A 325 -35.88 -11.17 10.25
C ASN A 325 -37.07 -11.17 9.28
N GLU A 326 -36.82 -11.14 7.97
CA GLU A 326 -37.87 -10.90 6.96
C GLU A 326 -38.09 -12.14 6.07
N ASN A 327 -37.21 -13.15 6.16
CA ASN A 327 -37.23 -14.36 5.31
C ASN A 327 -37.27 -14.02 3.80
N VAL A 328 -36.68 -12.88 3.44
CA VAL A 328 -36.53 -12.41 2.06
C VAL A 328 -35.07 -12.57 1.67
N SER A 329 -34.86 -13.19 0.52
CA SER A 329 -33.55 -13.34 -0.08
C SER A 329 -33.38 -12.42 -1.28
N ALA A 330 -32.15 -11.98 -1.51
CA ALA A 330 -31.71 -11.43 -2.77
C ALA A 330 -30.72 -12.38 -3.42
N GLN A 331 -30.75 -12.53 -4.73
CA GLN A 331 -29.84 -13.42 -5.45
C GLN A 331 -29.41 -12.82 -6.79
N GLY A 332 -28.21 -13.19 -7.24
CA GLY A 332 -27.69 -12.84 -8.54
C GLY A 332 -26.52 -13.75 -8.91
N GLN A 333 -26.35 -14.01 -10.21
CA GLN A 333 -25.22 -14.79 -10.72
C GLN A 333 -24.82 -14.31 -12.11
N THR A 334 -23.54 -14.45 -12.43
CA THR A 334 -23.01 -14.14 -13.76
C THR A 334 -23.35 -15.26 -14.75
N PRO A 335 -23.31 -14.98 -16.07
CA PRO A 335 -23.20 -16.05 -17.06
C PRO A 335 -21.95 -16.90 -16.82
N CYS A 336 -21.96 -18.14 -17.31
CA CYS A 336 -20.77 -18.97 -17.32
C CYS A 336 -19.81 -18.43 -18.38
N LEU A 337 -18.65 -17.90 -17.96
CA LEU A 337 -17.64 -17.39 -18.87
C LEU A 337 -16.40 -18.28 -18.88
N PRO A 338 -15.87 -18.62 -20.07
CA PRO A 338 -14.61 -19.37 -20.16
C PRO A 338 -13.46 -18.50 -19.64
N PRO A 339 -12.33 -19.11 -19.22
CA PRO A 339 -11.10 -18.36 -19.03
C PRO A 339 -10.79 -17.51 -20.26
N VAL A 340 -10.30 -16.29 -20.01
CA VAL A 340 -9.61 -15.53 -21.05
C VAL A 340 -8.39 -16.35 -21.45
N ARG A 341 -8.39 -16.89 -22.67
CA ARG A 341 -7.18 -17.49 -23.23
C ARG A 341 -6.16 -16.36 -23.40
N ASP A 342 -5.04 -16.44 -22.70
CA ASP A 342 -3.91 -15.55 -22.92
C ASP A 342 -3.55 -15.56 -24.40
N ARG A 343 -3.72 -14.42 -25.07
CA ARG A 343 -3.28 -14.23 -26.46
C ARG A 343 -1.78 -13.97 -26.54
N HIS A 344 -0.99 -14.55 -25.65
CA HIS A 344 0.48 -14.41 -25.61
C HIS A 344 1.13 -15.80 -25.68
N GLY A 345 0.86 -16.51 -26.78
CA GLY A 345 1.72 -17.57 -27.30
C GLY A 345 2.23 -17.12 -28.68
N PRO A 346 3.47 -17.47 -29.07
CA PRO A 346 4.05 -16.98 -30.31
C PRO A 346 3.13 -17.37 -31.47
N ALA A 347 2.91 -16.44 -32.38
CA ALA A 347 2.20 -16.70 -33.62
C ALA A 347 2.79 -17.95 -34.26
N GLN A 348 2.06 -19.07 -34.21
CA GLN A 348 2.39 -20.22 -35.04
C GLN A 348 2.20 -19.74 -36.47
N SER A 349 3.32 -19.39 -37.10
CA SER A 349 3.45 -19.24 -38.53
C SER A 349 2.85 -20.49 -39.16
N SER A 350 1.64 -20.39 -39.67
CA SER A 350 1.03 -21.38 -40.54
C SER A 350 1.89 -21.45 -41.80
N LEU A 351 2.93 -22.29 -41.77
CA LEU A 351 3.57 -22.79 -42.97
C LEU A 351 2.52 -23.64 -43.68
N ARG A 352 1.81 -22.98 -44.59
CA ARG A 352 0.90 -23.57 -45.56
C ARG A 352 1.77 -24.40 -46.51
N ALA A 353 1.96 -25.67 -46.19
CA ALA A 353 2.50 -26.65 -47.13
C ALA A 353 1.45 -26.84 -48.24
N THR A 354 1.60 -26.08 -49.32
CA THR A 354 0.94 -26.36 -50.60
C THR A 354 1.54 -27.64 -51.17
N HIS A 355 0.85 -28.77 -51.01
CA HIS A 355 1.06 -29.93 -51.86
C HIS A 355 0.27 -29.73 -53.17
N PRO A 356 0.91 -29.84 -54.35
CA PRO A 356 0.19 -29.87 -55.62
C PRO A 356 -0.54 -31.20 -55.78
N ALA A 357 -1.78 -31.13 -56.27
CA ALA A 357 -2.61 -32.28 -56.62
C ALA A 357 -1.97 -33.09 -57.77
N PRO A 358 -2.06 -34.43 -57.76
CA PRO A 358 -1.64 -35.24 -58.90
C PRO A 358 -2.62 -35.03 -60.06
N SER A 359 -2.07 -34.79 -61.24
CA SER A 359 -2.80 -34.70 -62.50
C SER A 359 -2.79 -36.06 -63.19
N ALA A 360 -3.97 -36.47 -63.67
CA ALA A 360 -4.28 -37.55 -64.61
C ALA A 360 -4.12 -39.00 -64.11
#